data_AF-A0A9W6QA08-F1
#
_entry.id   AF-A0A9W6QA08-F1
#
_cell.length_a   1.000
_cell.length_b   1.000
_cell.length_c   1.000
_cell.angle_alpha   90.00
_cell.angle_beta   90.00
_cell.angle_gamma   90.00
#
_symmetry.space_group_name_H-M   'P 1'
#
loop_
_entity.id
_entity.type
_entity.pdbx_description
1 polymer ?
#
loop_
_entity_poly.entity_id
_entity_poly.type
_entity_poly.pdbx_seq_one_letter_code
_entity_poly.pdbx_strand_id
1 'polypeptide(L)'
;MSGRSGGSRERRTHGPDRTKTGATPRRGAARRPTGRRLPPALAALLGALLALAGLALGVGVLIGSGAAMAEVRAEHRLPELRMTVTDCRTTGESRSLSNHCRGTGDPGGTDVTPGPWRYDGAPLDYRAGTVADVRCTADGSCTRLGVGDHVLTLVAGLGGLLLTGAALTGLTTTLLGAFAPSRAAALRRPRTVRAGAAAAAATLVLAAAGSLLYMLT
;
A
#
# COMPACT_ATOMS: atom_id res chain seq x y z
N MET A 1 -102.58 -11.72 -19.81
CA MET A 1 -102.19 -12.18 -18.46
C MET A 1 -101.51 -11.02 -17.75
N SER A 2 -101.76 -10.89 -16.45
CA SER A 2 -101.16 -10.00 -15.44
C SER A 2 -99.70 -9.60 -15.70
N GLY A 3 -99.17 -8.45 -15.31
CA GLY A 3 -99.59 -7.45 -14.31
C GLY A 3 -98.33 -6.92 -13.61
N ARG A 4 -98.42 -5.69 -13.07
CA ARG A 4 -97.67 -5.13 -11.92
C ARG A 4 -96.12 -5.11 -11.97
N SER A 5 -95.52 -3.92 -12.06
CA SER A 5 -95.21 -2.97 -10.96
C SER A 5 -94.02 -3.38 -10.09
N GLY A 6 -93.15 -2.42 -9.78
CA GLY A 6 -92.43 -2.42 -8.51
C GLY A 6 -90.96 -2.07 -8.65
N GLY A 7 -90.60 -0.86 -8.26
CA GLY A 7 -89.23 -0.39 -8.22
C GLY A 7 -88.45 -0.79 -6.97
N SER A 8 -87.27 -0.18 -6.88
CA SER A 8 -86.44 0.05 -5.69
C SER A 8 -85.66 -1.13 -5.10
N ARG A 9 -84.33 -1.05 -5.17
CA ARG A 9 -83.52 -0.72 -3.99
C ARG A 9 -82.04 -0.55 -4.36
N GLU A 10 -81.63 0.70 -4.22
CA GLU A 10 -80.27 1.14 -3.99
C GLU A 10 -79.69 0.40 -2.77
N ARG A 11 -78.54 -0.26 -2.92
CA ARG A 11 -77.69 -0.67 -1.80
C ARG A 11 -76.25 -0.31 -2.12
N ARG A 12 -75.91 0.93 -1.76
CA ARG A 12 -74.54 1.40 -1.58
C ARG A 12 -73.91 0.56 -0.47
N THR A 13 -73.01 -0.35 -0.80
CA THR A 13 -72.14 -0.99 0.19
C THR A 13 -71.01 -0.03 0.54
N HIS A 14 -71.06 0.46 1.78
CA HIS A 14 -70.03 1.22 2.47
C HIS A 14 -68.63 0.62 2.23
N GLY A 15 -67.70 1.48 1.80
CA GLY A 15 -66.28 1.17 1.82
C GLY A 15 -65.76 1.02 3.25
N PRO A 16 -64.86 0.06 3.54
CA PRO A 16 -64.24 -0.07 4.84
C PRO A 16 -63.22 1.05 5.10
N ASP A 17 -63.34 1.61 6.29
CA ASP A 17 -62.68 2.76 6.87
C ASP A 17 -61.14 2.60 6.98
N ARG A 18 -60.41 3.50 6.32
CA ARG A 18 -58.94 3.59 6.30
C ARG A 18 -58.41 4.31 7.55
N THR A 19 -58.56 3.76 8.76
CA THR A 19 -57.90 4.37 9.94
C THR A 19 -57.43 3.41 11.03
N LYS A 20 -57.62 2.07 10.93
CA LYS A 20 -57.42 1.18 12.10
C LYS A 20 -56.33 0.10 12.03
N THR A 21 -55.34 0.24 11.16
CA THR A 21 -54.10 -0.59 11.19
C THR A 21 -52.86 0.26 10.95
N GLY A 22 -52.66 1.27 11.80
CA GLY A 22 -51.34 1.86 12.00
C GLY A 22 -50.58 1.02 13.03
N ALA A 23 -49.46 0.42 12.61
CA ALA A 23 -48.52 -0.17 13.55
C ALA A 23 -48.10 0.91 14.55
N THR A 24 -48.45 0.72 15.83
CA THR A 24 -47.99 1.56 16.93
C THR A 24 -46.45 1.51 16.96
N PRO A 25 -45.73 2.64 16.83
CA PRO A 25 -44.28 2.62 17.01
C PRO A 25 -43.98 2.29 18.47
N ARG A 26 -43.18 1.25 18.70
CA ARG A 26 -42.65 0.90 20.02
C ARG A 26 -41.96 2.12 20.64
N ARG A 27 -42.54 2.68 21.71
CA ARG A 27 -41.82 3.54 22.66
C ARG A 27 -40.63 2.75 23.18
N GLY A 28 -39.41 3.22 22.91
CA GLY A 28 -38.18 2.61 23.44
C GLY A 28 -37.07 2.33 22.43
N ALA A 29 -37.09 2.92 21.21
CA ALA A 29 -35.89 2.95 20.39
C ALA A 29 -34.81 3.73 21.14
N ALA A 30 -33.86 3.00 21.72
CA ALA A 30 -32.70 3.52 22.41
C ALA A 30 -32.12 4.70 21.62
N ARG A 31 -32.03 5.87 22.27
CA ARG A 31 -31.21 6.99 21.80
C ARG A 31 -29.82 6.42 21.54
N ARG A 32 -29.49 6.19 20.27
CA ARG A 32 -28.10 6.02 19.84
C ARG A 32 -27.33 7.21 20.43
N PRO A 33 -26.16 6.98 21.05
CA PRO A 33 -25.38 8.08 21.59
C PRO A 33 -25.12 9.04 20.42
N THR A 34 -25.59 10.28 20.58
CA THR A 34 -25.23 11.39 19.72
C THR A 34 -23.74 11.63 19.95
N GLY A 35 -22.90 10.81 19.31
CA GLY A 35 -21.48 11.08 19.20
C GLY A 35 -21.34 12.49 18.66
N ARG A 36 -20.56 13.32 19.35
CA ARG A 36 -20.23 14.69 18.96
C ARG A 36 -19.90 14.70 17.48
N ARG A 37 -20.84 15.15 16.64
CA ARG A 37 -20.60 15.32 15.21
C ARG A 37 -19.79 16.60 15.10
N LEU A 38 -18.52 16.47 14.72
CA LEU A 38 -17.72 17.60 14.29
C LEU A 38 -18.50 18.36 13.20
N PRO A 39 -18.47 19.70 13.19
CA PRO A 39 -19.08 20.47 12.12
C PRO A 39 -18.53 19.99 10.78
N PRO A 40 -19.38 19.87 9.74
CA PRO A 40 -19.02 19.22 8.47
C PRO A 40 -17.80 19.89 7.80
N ALA A 41 -17.63 21.21 7.96
CA ALA A 41 -16.46 21.94 7.48
C ALA A 41 -15.17 21.52 8.18
N LEU A 42 -15.19 21.33 9.50
CA LEU A 42 -14.03 20.87 10.28
C LEU A 42 -13.68 19.41 9.94
N ALA A 43 -14.68 18.56 9.73
CA ALA A 43 -14.47 17.18 9.28
C ALA A 43 -13.86 17.10 7.87
N ALA A 44 -14.30 17.96 6.94
CA ALA A 44 -13.74 18.05 5.59
C ALA A 44 -12.29 18.57 5.61
N LEU A 45 -12.00 19.58 6.45
CA LEU A 45 -10.65 20.12 6.62
C LEU A 45 -9.70 19.08 7.22
N LEU A 46 -10.11 18.39 8.28
CA LEU A 46 -9.33 17.29 8.87
C LEU A 46 -9.09 16.15 7.85
N GLY A 47 -10.12 15.77 7.08
CA GLY A 47 -9.99 14.77 6.04
C GLY A 47 -9.00 15.17 4.95
N ALA A 48 -9.02 16.43 4.51
CA ALA A 48 -8.08 16.97 3.53
C ALA A 48 -6.65 17.01 4.08
N LEU A 49 -6.46 17.44 5.33
CA LEU A 49 -5.15 17.45 5.99
C LEU A 49 -4.56 16.04 6.14
N LEU A 50 -5.38 15.07 6.57
CA LEU A 50 -4.96 13.67 6.65
C LEU A 50 -4.59 13.10 5.27
N ALA A 51 -5.34 13.45 4.23
CA ALA A 51 -5.01 13.04 2.86
C ALA A 51 -3.70 13.68 2.37
N LEU A 52 -3.44 14.95 2.67
CA LEU A 52 -2.18 15.61 2.33
C LEU A 52 -0.99 15.02 3.10
N ALA A 53 -1.15 14.72 4.39
CA ALA A 53 -0.15 14.03 5.19
C ALA A 53 0.16 12.64 4.63
N GLY A 54 -0.89 11.88 4.26
CA GLY A 54 -0.75 10.58 3.60
C GLY A 54 -0.02 10.68 2.25
N LEU A 55 -0.30 11.72 1.45
CA LEU A 55 0.43 11.98 0.21
C LEU A 55 1.90 12.26 0.47
N ALA A 56 2.22 13.16 1.39
CA ALA A 56 3.60 13.50 1.73
C ALA A 56 4.38 12.26 2.20
N LEU A 57 3.78 11.44 3.07
CA LEU A 57 4.36 10.18 3.53
C LEU A 57 4.57 9.19 2.38
N GLY A 58 3.54 8.97 1.56
CA GLY A 58 3.64 8.04 0.43
C GLY A 58 4.69 8.46 -0.59
N VAL A 59 4.77 9.75 -0.92
CA VAL A 59 5.80 10.30 -1.83
C VAL A 59 7.18 10.15 -1.22
N GLY A 60 7.35 10.43 0.07
CA GLY A 60 8.62 10.22 0.77
C GLY A 60 9.09 8.77 0.70
N VAL A 61 8.20 7.81 0.93
CA VAL A 61 8.49 6.37 0.79
C VAL A 61 8.87 6.02 -0.66
N LEU A 62 8.17 6.57 -1.65
CA LEU A 62 8.50 6.33 -3.07
C LEU A 62 9.90 6.85 -3.42
N ILE A 63 10.25 8.07 -3.01
CA ILE A 63 11.59 8.64 -3.24
C ILE A 63 12.66 7.78 -2.56
N GLY A 64 12.46 7.40 -1.30
CA GLY A 64 13.38 6.52 -0.58
C GLY A 64 13.54 5.17 -1.26
N SER A 65 12.44 4.56 -1.72
CA SER A 65 12.49 3.29 -2.45
C SER A 65 13.22 3.41 -3.79
N GLY A 66 13.07 4.53 -4.51
CA GLY A 66 13.77 4.78 -5.77
C GLY A 66 15.28 4.94 -5.59
N ALA A 67 15.70 5.63 -4.52
CA ALA A 67 17.11 5.74 -4.16
C ALA A 67 17.71 4.36 -3.83
N ALA A 68 17.00 3.54 -3.03
CA ALA A 68 17.45 2.20 -2.70
C ALA A 68 17.48 1.27 -3.92
N MET A 69 16.51 1.37 -4.85
CA MET A 69 16.55 0.62 -6.11
C MET A 69 17.75 1.03 -6.98
N ALA A 70 18.16 2.30 -6.95
CA ALA A 70 19.35 2.77 -7.67
C ALA A 70 20.65 2.22 -7.06
N GLU A 71 20.71 2.10 -5.74
CA GLU A 71 21.82 1.46 -5.02
C GLU A 71 21.94 -0.03 -5.37
N VAL A 72 20.82 -0.78 -5.30
CA VAL A 72 20.76 -2.19 -5.72
C VAL A 72 21.18 -2.35 -7.19
N ARG A 73 20.75 -1.45 -8.07
CA ARG A 73 21.16 -1.44 -9.47
C ARG A 73 22.66 -1.18 -9.65
N ALA A 74 23.22 -0.25 -8.88
CA ALA A 74 24.65 0.04 -8.92
C ALA A 74 25.46 -1.18 -8.47
N GLU A 75 24.98 -1.88 -7.44
CA GLU A 75 25.57 -3.14 -6.97
C GLU A 75 25.42 -4.27 -8.00
N HIS A 76 24.34 -4.28 -8.81
CA HIS A 76 24.20 -5.21 -9.93
C HIS A 76 25.27 -5.06 -11.02
N ARG A 77 25.92 -3.89 -11.11
CA ARG A 77 26.99 -3.62 -12.10
C ARG A 77 28.38 -3.94 -11.58
N LEU A 78 28.53 -4.19 -10.28
CA LEU A 78 29.82 -4.55 -9.70
C LEU A 78 30.22 -5.97 -10.13
N PRO A 79 31.52 -6.22 -10.35
CA PRO A 79 32.01 -7.53 -10.70
C PRO A 79 31.76 -8.52 -9.56
N GLU A 80 31.41 -9.75 -9.93
CA GLU A 80 31.28 -10.85 -8.97
C GLU A 80 32.66 -11.45 -8.69
N LEU A 81 33.05 -11.42 -7.42
CA LEU A 81 34.35 -11.80 -6.92
C LEU A 81 34.21 -12.85 -5.84
N ARG A 82 35.25 -13.68 -5.70
CA ARG A 82 35.27 -14.78 -4.75
C ARG A 82 36.13 -14.43 -3.55
N MET A 83 35.50 -14.15 -2.41
CA MET A 83 36.17 -13.77 -1.17
C MET A 83 36.29 -14.97 -0.24
N THR A 84 37.49 -15.21 0.28
CA THR A 84 37.71 -16.14 1.40
C THR A 84 37.74 -15.36 2.69
N VAL A 85 36.77 -15.62 3.56
CA VAL A 85 36.62 -14.99 4.87
C VAL A 85 37.78 -15.41 5.77
N THR A 86 38.46 -14.45 6.38
CA THR A 86 39.57 -14.67 7.31
C THR A 86 39.17 -14.38 8.76
N ASP A 87 38.29 -13.41 8.97
CA ASP A 87 37.82 -13.00 10.30
C ASP A 87 36.38 -12.50 10.22
N CYS A 88 35.59 -12.70 11.27
CA CYS A 88 34.23 -12.14 11.38
C CYS A 88 33.97 -11.65 12.79
N ARG A 89 33.34 -10.48 12.88
CA ARG A 89 32.95 -9.87 14.14
C ARG A 89 31.48 -9.48 14.10
N THR A 90 30.69 -10.04 14.99
CA THR A 90 29.30 -9.64 15.17
C THR A 90 29.21 -8.46 16.13
N THR A 91 28.42 -7.46 15.77
CA THR A 91 28.10 -6.28 16.59
C THR A 91 26.58 -6.15 16.72
N GLY A 92 26.11 -5.42 17.74
CA GLY A 92 24.69 -5.15 17.98
C GLY A 92 24.06 -5.99 19.10
N GLU A 93 22.78 -5.73 19.37
CA GLU A 93 22.01 -6.42 20.41
C GLU A 93 20.75 -7.07 19.83
N SER A 94 20.47 -8.29 20.32
CA SER A 94 19.24 -9.07 20.06
C SER A 94 18.82 -9.15 18.59
N ARG A 95 17.94 -8.23 18.15
CA ARG A 95 17.29 -8.26 16.83
C ARG A 95 18.04 -7.48 15.76
N SER A 96 19.10 -6.77 16.15
CA SER A 96 19.88 -5.91 15.26
C SER A 96 21.35 -6.34 15.24
N LEU A 97 21.58 -7.65 15.20
CA LEU A 97 22.93 -8.21 15.06
C LEU A 97 23.39 -8.03 13.61
N SER A 98 24.57 -7.41 13.45
CA SER A 98 25.26 -7.27 12.17
C SER A 98 26.60 -8.00 12.22
N ASN A 99 26.86 -8.88 11.26
CA ASN A 99 28.16 -9.53 11.13
C ASN A 99 29.05 -8.71 10.19
N HIS A 100 30.27 -8.43 10.63
CA HIS A 100 31.28 -7.74 9.84
C HIS A 100 32.42 -8.72 9.57
N CYS A 101 32.54 -9.17 8.32
CA CYS A 101 33.57 -10.11 7.94
C CYS A 101 34.67 -9.42 7.15
N ARG A 102 35.90 -9.89 7.33
CA ARG A 102 37.06 -9.54 6.51
C ARG A 102 37.51 -10.78 5.75
N GLY A 103 38.04 -10.56 4.58
CA GLY A 103 38.55 -11.64 3.75
C GLY A 103 39.55 -11.17 2.74
N THR A 104 40.06 -12.11 1.96
CA THR A 104 40.93 -11.86 0.83
C THR A 104 40.43 -12.64 -0.37
N GLY A 105 40.68 -12.12 -1.56
CA GLY A 105 40.35 -12.77 -2.82
C GLY A 105 41.25 -12.23 -3.92
N ASP A 106 41.29 -12.94 -5.04
CA ASP A 106 41.95 -12.47 -6.25
C ASP A 106 40.96 -11.59 -7.03
N PRO A 107 41.28 -10.30 -7.29
CA PRO A 107 40.42 -9.43 -8.08
C PRO A 107 40.32 -9.87 -9.55
N GLY A 108 41.13 -10.82 -10.04
CA GLY A 108 40.86 -11.52 -11.30
C GLY A 108 40.71 -10.62 -12.52
N GLY A 109 41.56 -9.61 -12.67
CA GLY A 109 41.52 -8.65 -13.78
C GLY A 109 40.45 -7.55 -13.67
N THR A 110 39.78 -7.42 -12.53
CA THR A 110 38.85 -6.32 -12.24
C THR A 110 39.55 -5.11 -11.64
N ASP A 111 38.91 -3.94 -11.68
CA ASP A 111 39.43 -2.68 -11.10
C ASP A 111 39.35 -2.64 -9.56
N VAL A 112 39.13 -3.78 -8.89
CA VAL A 112 39.05 -3.86 -7.43
C VAL A 112 40.45 -3.95 -6.85
N THR A 113 40.73 -3.10 -5.86
CA THR A 113 42.04 -3.07 -5.20
C THR A 113 42.37 -4.43 -4.59
N PRO A 114 43.52 -5.04 -4.91
CA PRO A 114 43.99 -6.25 -4.24
C PRO A 114 44.24 -5.94 -2.76
N GLY A 115 43.65 -6.70 -1.84
CA GLY A 115 43.84 -6.44 -0.41
C GLY A 115 42.79 -7.05 0.50
N PRO A 116 42.76 -6.63 1.79
CA PRO A 116 41.73 -7.07 2.73
C PRO A 116 40.40 -6.44 2.34
N TRP A 117 39.48 -7.28 1.89
CA TRP A 117 38.11 -6.91 1.58
C TRP A 117 37.25 -6.94 2.85
N ARG A 118 36.23 -6.08 2.89
CA ARG A 118 35.31 -5.97 4.02
C ARG A 118 33.91 -6.30 3.56
N TYR A 119 33.24 -7.20 4.25
CA TYR A 119 31.83 -7.51 4.01
C TYR A 119 31.02 -7.22 5.27
N ASP A 120 30.39 -6.04 5.26
CA ASP A 120 29.50 -5.59 6.31
C ASP A 120 28.09 -6.13 6.07
N GLY A 121 27.46 -6.66 7.12
CA GLY A 121 26.16 -7.33 7.00
C GLY A 121 26.24 -8.76 6.45
N ALA A 122 27.37 -9.43 6.64
CA ALA A 122 27.51 -10.84 6.28
C ALA A 122 26.51 -11.71 7.07
N PRO A 123 26.10 -12.87 6.52
CA PRO A 123 25.31 -13.84 7.28
C PRO A 123 25.99 -14.23 8.60
N LEU A 124 25.20 -14.41 9.65
CA LEU A 124 25.69 -14.68 11.01
C LEU A 124 26.40 -16.04 11.14
N ASP A 125 26.17 -16.94 10.19
CA ASP A 125 26.78 -18.28 10.11
C ASP A 125 28.15 -18.29 9.42
N TYR A 126 28.58 -17.17 8.81
CA TYR A 126 29.89 -17.08 8.18
C TYR A 126 31.01 -17.15 9.21
N ARG A 127 31.99 -18.01 8.95
CA ARG A 127 33.19 -18.21 9.77
C ARG A 127 34.44 -18.06 8.94
N ALA A 128 35.59 -17.90 9.60
CA ALA A 128 36.89 -18.01 8.95
C ALA A 128 36.99 -19.29 8.11
N GLY A 129 37.47 -19.17 6.89
CA GLY A 129 37.53 -20.22 5.88
C GLY A 129 36.30 -20.32 4.96
N THR A 130 35.23 -19.57 5.22
CA THR A 130 34.06 -19.53 4.33
C THR A 130 34.42 -18.83 3.02
N VAL A 131 34.08 -19.44 1.90
CA VAL A 131 34.21 -18.81 0.58
C VAL A 131 32.85 -18.27 0.17
N ALA A 132 32.77 -16.98 -0.11
CA ALA A 132 31.55 -16.29 -0.49
C ALA A 132 31.73 -15.55 -1.81
N ASP A 133 30.72 -15.66 -2.67
CA ASP A 133 30.61 -14.82 -3.86
C ASP A 133 30.05 -13.46 -3.43
N VAL A 134 30.82 -12.41 -3.68
CA VAL A 134 30.56 -11.03 -3.24
C VAL A 134 30.78 -10.07 -4.39
N ARG A 135 30.26 -8.85 -4.25
CA ARG A 135 30.50 -7.78 -5.19
C ARG A 135 31.15 -6.63 -4.47
N CYS A 136 32.29 -6.19 -4.96
CA CYS A 136 33.14 -5.23 -4.25
C CYS A 136 33.28 -3.93 -5.03
N THR A 137 33.31 -2.82 -4.30
CA THR A 137 33.70 -1.50 -4.83
C THR A 137 35.22 -1.44 -5.02
N ALA A 138 35.69 -0.46 -5.78
CA ALA A 138 37.12 -0.22 -5.99
C ALA A 138 37.91 -0.06 -4.66
N ASP A 139 37.24 0.46 -3.62
CA ASP A 139 37.79 0.68 -2.28
C ASP A 139 37.88 -0.61 -1.42
N GLY A 140 37.41 -1.75 -1.92
CA GLY A 140 37.43 -3.04 -1.21
C GLY A 140 36.28 -3.25 -0.22
N SER A 141 35.22 -2.42 -0.28
CA SER A 141 33.95 -2.68 0.41
C SER A 141 33.12 -3.64 -0.42
N CYS A 142 32.70 -4.74 0.18
CA CYS A 142 31.98 -5.82 -0.48
C CYS A 142 30.61 -6.02 0.15
N THR A 143 29.66 -6.37 -0.69
CA THR A 143 28.30 -6.70 -0.31
C THR A 143 27.85 -7.93 -1.08
N ARG A 144 26.81 -8.59 -0.58
CA ARG A 144 26.12 -9.64 -1.32
C ARG A 144 24.73 -9.12 -1.59
N LEU A 145 24.31 -9.15 -2.85
CA LEU A 145 22.95 -8.86 -3.23
C LEU A 145 22.01 -9.87 -2.55
N GLY A 146 21.43 -9.44 -1.43
CA GLY A 146 20.41 -10.19 -0.73
C GLY A 146 19.10 -10.11 -1.52
N VAL A 147 18.42 -11.26 -1.68
CA VAL A 147 17.03 -11.27 -2.15
C VAL A 147 16.14 -10.44 -1.20
N GLY A 148 16.53 -10.35 0.08
CA GLY A 148 15.86 -9.52 1.08
C GLY A 148 15.79 -8.03 0.71
N ASP A 149 16.88 -7.45 0.23
CA ASP A 149 16.94 -6.02 -0.10
C ASP A 149 16.08 -5.68 -1.33
N HIS A 150 16.05 -6.60 -2.32
CA HIS A 150 15.17 -6.48 -3.48
C HIS A 150 13.69 -6.52 -3.08
N VAL A 151 13.33 -7.48 -2.21
CA VAL A 151 11.95 -7.63 -1.75
C VAL A 151 11.54 -6.44 -0.90
N LEU A 152 12.40 -5.99 0.02
CA LEU A 152 12.09 -4.89 0.92
C LEU A 152 11.90 -3.57 0.16
N THR A 153 12.81 -3.25 -0.77
CA THR A 153 12.72 -2.04 -1.60
C THR A 153 11.51 -2.05 -2.53
N LEU A 154 11.20 -3.20 -3.14
CA LEU A 154 10.03 -3.37 -3.99
C LEU A 154 8.73 -3.28 -3.19
N VAL A 155 8.64 -3.93 -2.03
CA VAL A 155 7.48 -3.85 -1.13
C VAL A 155 7.30 -2.43 -0.60
N ALA A 156 8.38 -1.74 -0.22
CA ALA A 156 8.32 -0.35 0.21
C ALA A 156 7.81 0.57 -0.91
N GLY A 157 8.32 0.40 -2.14
CA GLY A 157 7.87 1.17 -3.31
C GLY A 157 6.40 0.93 -3.64
N LEU A 158 5.96 -0.32 -3.68
CA LEU A 158 4.54 -0.66 -3.89
C LEU A 158 3.65 -0.14 -2.77
N GLY A 159 4.11 -0.24 -1.52
CA GLY A 159 3.44 0.33 -0.35
C GLY A 159 3.27 1.84 -0.46
N GLY A 160 4.33 2.57 -0.84
CA GLY A 160 4.29 4.01 -1.09
C GLY A 160 3.30 4.38 -2.20
N LEU A 161 3.23 3.58 -3.26
CA LEU A 161 2.30 3.78 -4.38
C LEU A 161 0.83 3.56 -3.95
N LEU A 162 0.57 2.54 -3.14
CA LEU A 162 -0.75 2.29 -2.56
C LEU A 162 -1.17 3.44 -1.63
N LEU A 163 -0.25 3.91 -0.80
CA LEU A 163 -0.51 4.94 0.20
C LEU A 163 -0.78 6.30 -0.47
N THR A 164 0.01 6.67 -1.47
CA THR A 164 -0.26 7.86 -2.31
C THR A 164 -1.57 7.74 -3.06
N GLY A 165 -1.85 6.61 -3.71
CA GLY A 165 -3.10 6.38 -4.44
C GLY A 165 -4.33 6.47 -3.55
N ALA A 166 -4.29 5.86 -2.35
CA ALA A 166 -5.36 5.93 -1.37
C ALA A 166 -5.57 7.37 -0.86
N ALA A 167 -4.50 8.10 -0.59
CA ALA A 167 -4.55 9.48 -0.13
C ALA A 167 -5.11 10.43 -1.19
N LEU A 168 -4.69 10.30 -2.46
CA LEU A 168 -5.27 11.01 -3.61
C LEU A 168 -6.76 10.72 -3.77
N THR A 169 -7.15 9.45 -3.65
CA THR A 169 -8.56 9.04 -3.73
C THR A 169 -9.37 9.66 -2.59
N GLY A 170 -8.84 9.65 -1.37
CA GLY A 170 -9.40 10.31 -0.20
C GLY A 170 -9.60 11.81 -0.43
N LEU A 171 -8.56 12.52 -0.88
CA LEU A 171 -8.62 13.94 -1.21
C LEU A 171 -9.71 14.24 -2.25
N THR A 172 -9.72 13.47 -3.34
CA THR A 172 -10.66 13.64 -4.45
C THR A 172 -12.10 13.44 -3.99
N THR A 173 -12.37 12.41 -3.18
CA THR A 173 -13.71 12.16 -2.63
C THR A 173 -14.15 13.25 -1.65
N THR A 174 -13.23 13.81 -0.87
CA THR A 174 -13.51 14.90 0.08
C THR A 174 -13.85 16.19 -0.66
N LEU A 175 -13.07 16.55 -1.68
CA LEU A 175 -13.31 17.72 -2.52
C LEU A 175 -14.62 17.60 -3.32
N LEU A 176 -14.86 16.44 -3.96
CA LEU A 176 -16.10 16.21 -4.69
C LEU A 176 -17.32 16.17 -3.76
N GLY A 177 -17.17 15.66 -2.55
CA GLY A 177 -18.24 15.71 -1.55
C GLY A 177 -18.62 17.14 -1.15
N ALA A 178 -17.63 18.03 -1.06
CA ALA A 178 -17.83 19.43 -0.69
C ALA A 178 -18.38 20.28 -1.85
N PHE A 179 -17.89 20.08 -3.08
CA PHE A 179 -18.17 20.99 -4.20
C PHE A 179 -19.08 20.39 -5.30
N ALA A 180 -19.22 19.07 -5.39
CA ALA A 180 -19.97 18.40 -6.46
C ALA A 180 -20.57 17.06 -6.00
N PRO A 181 -21.54 17.04 -5.07
CA PRO A 181 -22.03 15.82 -4.41
C PRO A 181 -22.67 14.81 -5.39
N SER A 182 -23.26 15.29 -6.49
CA SER A 182 -23.78 14.44 -7.56
C SER A 182 -22.68 13.62 -8.26
N ARG A 183 -21.47 14.17 -8.40
CA ARG A 183 -20.30 13.46 -8.95
C ARG A 183 -19.69 12.49 -7.93
N ALA A 184 -19.71 12.84 -6.64
CA ALA A 184 -19.26 11.93 -5.59
C ALA A 184 -20.10 10.64 -5.53
N ALA A 185 -21.40 10.73 -5.78
CA ALA A 185 -22.28 9.55 -5.86
C ALA A 185 -21.96 8.64 -7.06
N ALA A 186 -21.50 9.22 -8.18
CA ALA A 186 -21.11 8.45 -9.35
C ALA A 186 -19.85 7.59 -9.10
N LEU A 187 -18.88 8.09 -8.32
CA LEU A 187 -17.66 7.35 -7.96
C LEU A 187 -17.93 6.13 -7.09
N ARG A 188 -19.02 6.14 -6.30
CA ARG A 188 -19.41 5.01 -5.43
C ARG A 188 -20.12 3.89 -6.17
N ARG A 189 -20.37 4.02 -7.47
CA ARG A 189 -21.04 2.97 -8.25
C ARG A 189 -20.14 1.72 -8.27
N PRO A 190 -20.70 0.51 -8.11
CA PRO A 190 -19.89 -0.71 -8.06
C PRO A 190 -19.06 -0.94 -9.33
N ARG A 191 -19.56 -0.49 -10.50
CA ARG A 191 -18.83 -0.56 -11.77
C ARG A 191 -17.59 0.36 -11.77
N THR A 192 -17.71 1.60 -11.29
CA THR A 192 -16.57 2.53 -11.24
C THR A 192 -15.54 2.10 -10.21
N VAL A 193 -15.98 1.57 -9.07
CA VAL A 193 -15.08 1.01 -8.05
C VAL A 193 -14.32 -0.19 -8.60
N ARG A 194 -14.98 -1.12 -9.29
CA ARG A 194 -14.30 -2.28 -9.91
C ARG A 194 -13.33 -1.87 -11.00
N ALA A 195 -13.71 -0.93 -11.87
CA ALA A 195 -12.81 -0.42 -12.91
C ALA A 195 -11.59 0.28 -12.31
N GLY A 196 -11.79 1.10 -11.27
CA GLY A 196 -10.71 1.75 -10.54
C GLY A 196 -9.78 0.74 -9.84
N ALA A 197 -10.34 -0.30 -9.21
CA ALA A 197 -9.55 -1.35 -8.58
C ALA A 197 -8.74 -2.16 -9.61
N ALA A 198 -9.33 -2.48 -10.77
CA ALA A 198 -8.63 -3.17 -11.84
C ALA A 198 -7.50 -2.31 -12.43
N ALA A 199 -7.74 -1.01 -12.65
CA ALA A 199 -6.72 -0.07 -13.10
C ALA A 199 -5.58 0.05 -12.07
N ALA A 200 -5.90 0.16 -10.78
CA ALA A 200 -4.92 0.21 -9.70
C ALA A 200 -4.06 -1.08 -9.65
N ALA A 201 -4.70 -2.25 -9.75
CA ALA A 201 -4.00 -3.53 -9.81
C ALA A 201 -3.07 -3.60 -11.03
N ALA A 202 -3.54 -3.18 -12.22
CA ALA A 202 -2.70 -3.14 -13.42
C ALA A 202 -1.50 -2.20 -13.25
N THR A 203 -1.69 -1.01 -12.68
CA THR A 203 -0.58 -0.08 -12.41
C THR A 203 0.43 -0.64 -11.43
N LEU A 204 -0.01 -1.37 -10.40
CA LEU A 204 0.89 -2.01 -9.44
C LEU A 204 1.71 -3.13 -10.09
N VAL A 205 1.08 -3.95 -10.94
CA VAL A 205 1.78 -5.00 -11.69
C VAL A 205 2.82 -4.40 -12.63
N LEU A 206 2.46 -3.34 -13.37
CA LEU A 206 3.39 -2.64 -14.26
C LEU A 206 4.53 -1.96 -13.49
N ALA A 207 4.23 -1.35 -12.34
CA ALA A 207 5.25 -0.75 -11.47
C ALA A 207 6.20 -1.82 -10.92
N ALA A 208 5.68 -2.95 -10.44
CA ALA A 208 6.49 -4.06 -9.95
C ALA A 208 7.40 -4.62 -11.06
N ALA A 209 6.85 -4.87 -12.25
CA ALA A 209 7.61 -5.37 -13.39
C ALA A 209 8.69 -4.36 -13.85
N GLY A 210 8.33 -3.08 -13.95
CA GLY A 210 9.24 -2.00 -14.31
C GLY A 210 10.37 -1.82 -13.30
N SER A 211 10.06 -1.85 -12.00
CA SER A 211 11.06 -1.78 -10.93
C SER A 211 12.00 -2.99 -10.94
N LEU A 212 11.48 -4.19 -11.18
CA LEU A 212 12.29 -5.41 -11.28
C LEU A 212 13.24 -5.33 -12.48
N LEU A 213 12.74 -4.93 -13.65
CA LEU A 213 13.56 -4.71 -14.84
C LEU A 213 14.61 -3.61 -14.62
N TYR A 214 14.24 -2.52 -13.94
CA TYR A 214 15.15 -1.43 -13.61
C TYR A 214 16.30 -1.89 -12.71
N MET A 215 16.03 -2.72 -11.71
CA MET A 215 17.06 -3.26 -10.81
C MET A 215 18.00 -4.25 -11.52
N LEU A 216 17.51 -4.99 -12.51
CA LEU A 216 18.28 -6.02 -13.23
C LEU A 216 19.07 -5.51 -14.45
N THR A 217 18.92 -4.23 -14.83
CA THR A 217 19.57 -3.61 -16.00
C THR A 217 20.63 -2.60 -15.59
#